data_AF-G3EL85-F1
#
_entry.id   AF-G3EL85-F1
#
_cell.length_a   1.000
_cell.length_b   1.000
_cell.length_c   1.000
_cell.angle_alpha   90.00
_cell.angle_beta   90.00
_cell.angle_gamma   90.00
#
_symmetry.space_group_name_H-M   'P 1'
#
loop_
_entity.id
_entity.type
_entity.pdbx_description
1 polymer ?
#
loop_
_entity_poly.entity_id
_entity_poly.type
_entity_poly.pdbx_seq_one_letter_code
_entity_poly.pdbx_strand_id
1 'polypeptide(L)'
;EFLDAKDLMMFLEAEQGMACVTEEISLDVIHKYEPSREGQEKGWLSLDGFTNYLISSDCYIFDPEHKMVCQDMKQPLSHYYINASHNTYLIEDQFRGPSDITGYIRALKLGCRSVELDVWDGPDNEPVIYTGHTMTTQIVFRSVIDIINKYAFFASQFPLILCLENHCSIKQQKVMVQHMKKILGDKLYTTPPNTEDTYLPSPEFLTGKVLLKAKKLSTNCGLEGDVTDEDEGIEMSQKMGKDSGDQQNVAVVKQIQLCKELSDLVSICKSVQFTEFQASFQNQKYWEMCSFNEVVASKYANENPGDFVNYNKRFLARVFPSPMRIDSSN
;
A
#
# COMPACT_ATOMS: atom_id res chain seq x y z
N GLU A 1 -39.04 12.70 32.03
CA GLU A 1 -37.79 13.46 32.21
C GLU A 1 -37.36 13.97 30.85
N PHE A 2 -36.81 15.18 30.77
CA PHE A 2 -36.38 15.82 29.53
C PHE A 2 -35.13 16.68 29.81
N LEU A 3 -34.29 16.89 28.80
CA LEU A 3 -33.24 17.90 28.79
C LEU A 3 -33.78 19.15 28.08
N ASP A 4 -33.72 20.31 28.71
CA ASP A 4 -33.99 21.56 28.00
C ASP A 4 -32.76 22.05 27.21
N ALA A 5 -32.91 23.11 26.42
CA ALA A 5 -31.82 23.63 25.59
C ALA A 5 -30.57 24.05 26.38
N LYS A 6 -30.72 24.47 27.64
CA LYS A 6 -29.61 24.88 28.50
C LYS A 6 -28.90 23.68 29.11
N ASP A 7 -29.67 22.69 29.57
CA ASP A 7 -29.12 21.43 30.05
C ASP A 7 -28.37 20.71 28.93
N LEU A 8 -28.92 20.72 27.71
CA LEU A 8 -28.25 20.16 26.55
C LEU A 8 -26.98 20.95 26.19
N MET A 9 -27.00 22.29 26.27
CA MET A 9 -25.81 23.10 26.03
C MET A 9 -24.68 22.72 27.00
N MET A 10 -24.98 22.58 28.29
CA MET A 10 -24.01 22.13 29.29
C MET A 10 -23.48 20.74 28.98
N PHE A 11 -24.33 19.81 28.53
CA PHE A 11 -23.88 18.49 28.09
C PHE A 11 -22.92 18.56 26.89
N LEU A 12 -23.23 19.36 25.87
CA LEU A 12 -22.39 19.51 24.68
C LEU A 12 -21.02 20.12 25.00
N GLU A 13 -20.96 21.09 25.91
CA GLU A 13 -19.70 21.70 26.33
C GLU A 13 -18.90 20.77 27.27
N ALA A 14 -19.53 20.28 28.34
CA ALA A 14 -18.83 19.56 29.40
C ALA A 14 -18.50 18.11 29.03
N GLU A 15 -19.42 17.40 28.37
CA GLU A 15 -19.30 15.97 28.10
C GLU A 15 -18.86 15.68 26.67
N GLN A 16 -19.31 16.47 25.68
CA GLN A 16 -18.90 16.30 24.27
C GLN A 16 -17.67 17.15 23.90
N GLY A 17 -17.22 18.05 24.79
CA GLY A 17 -16.04 18.88 24.57
C GLY A 17 -16.18 19.87 23.40
N MET A 18 -17.41 20.18 22.98
CA MET A 18 -17.65 21.13 21.89
C MET A 18 -17.33 22.55 22.38
N ALA A 19 -16.53 23.28 21.60
CA ALA A 19 -16.19 24.66 21.92
C ALA A 19 -17.24 25.64 21.37
N CYS A 20 -17.53 26.70 22.12
CA CYS A 20 -18.44 27.79 21.73
C CYS A 20 -19.87 27.31 21.43
N VAL A 21 -20.43 26.43 22.26
CA VAL A 21 -21.82 25.97 22.09
C VAL A 21 -22.77 27.09 22.50
N THR A 22 -23.77 27.36 21.67
CA THR A 22 -24.83 28.33 21.96
C THR A 22 -26.15 27.60 22.21
N GLU A 23 -27.10 28.27 22.88
CA GLU A 23 -28.45 27.75 23.08
C GLU A 23 -29.16 27.47 21.73
N GLU A 24 -28.79 28.19 20.67
CA GLU A 24 -29.27 27.94 19.29
C GLU A 24 -28.80 26.58 18.77
N ILE A 25 -27.55 26.19 19.00
CA ILE A 25 -27.03 24.87 18.61
C ILE A 25 -27.79 23.76 19.34
N SER A 26 -28.08 23.94 20.63
CA SER A 26 -28.91 23.00 21.38
C SER A 26 -30.33 22.89 20.82
N LEU A 27 -30.95 24.00 20.44
CA LEU A 27 -32.28 24.00 19.83
C LEU A 27 -32.26 23.30 18.46
N ASP A 28 -31.22 23.48 17.65
CA ASP A 28 -31.07 22.78 16.38
C ASP A 28 -30.97 21.26 16.57
N VAL A 29 -30.21 20.81 17.58
CA VAL A 29 -30.14 19.39 17.96
C VAL A 29 -31.52 18.88 18.38
N ILE A 30 -32.25 19.64 19.21
CA ILE A 30 -33.60 19.27 19.64
C ILE A 30 -34.54 19.17 18.44
N HIS A 31 -34.59 20.17 17.57
CA HIS A 31 -35.43 20.15 16.38
C HIS A 31 -35.11 18.99 15.43
N LYS A 32 -33.85 18.59 15.35
CA LYS A 32 -33.38 17.52 14.46
C LYS A 32 -33.67 16.13 15.01
N TYR A 33 -33.54 15.91 16.32
CA TYR A 33 -33.52 14.56 16.91
C TYR A 33 -34.71 14.23 17.81
N GLU A 34 -35.41 15.23 18.34
CA GLU A 34 -36.59 15.00 19.17
C GLU A 34 -37.75 14.45 18.32
N PRO A 35 -38.28 13.25 18.61
CA PRO A 35 -39.37 12.68 17.83
C PRO A 35 -40.73 13.34 18.08
N SER A 36 -40.94 13.93 19.26
CA SER A 36 -42.23 14.52 19.61
C SER A 36 -42.34 15.97 19.14
N ARG A 37 -43.45 16.31 18.46
CA ARG A 37 -43.72 17.69 18.02
C ARG A 37 -43.82 18.66 19.21
N GLU A 38 -44.39 18.20 20.32
CA GLU A 38 -44.47 18.99 21.55
C GLU A 38 -43.09 19.28 22.13
N GLY A 39 -42.17 18.30 22.14
CA GLY A 39 -40.79 18.50 22.59
C GLY A 39 -40.02 19.46 21.68
N GLN A 40 -40.18 19.34 20.36
CA GLN A 40 -39.60 20.27 19.40
C GLN A 40 -40.09 21.71 19.60
N GLU A 41 -41.42 21.92 19.76
CA GLU A 41 -41.99 23.26 19.94
C GLU A 41 -41.60 23.90 21.28
N LYS A 42 -41.36 23.08 22.32
CA LYS A 42 -41.00 23.54 23.66
C LYS A 42 -39.49 23.59 23.93
N GLY A 43 -38.66 23.09 23.02
CA GLY A 43 -37.21 22.99 23.23
C GLY A 43 -36.83 21.94 24.27
N TRP A 44 -37.53 20.80 24.29
CA TRP A 44 -37.29 19.69 25.20
C TRP A 44 -36.83 18.45 24.44
N LEU A 45 -35.67 17.94 24.83
CA LEU A 45 -35.14 16.66 24.37
C LEU A 45 -35.57 15.55 25.33
N SER A 46 -36.43 14.67 24.85
CA SER A 46 -36.83 13.45 25.55
C SER A 46 -35.68 12.42 25.57
N LEU A 47 -35.84 11.35 26.37
CA LEU A 47 -34.89 10.24 26.37
C LEU A 47 -34.74 9.61 24.97
N ASP A 48 -35.83 9.50 24.23
CA ASP A 48 -35.81 8.97 22.85
C ASP A 48 -35.08 9.94 21.91
N GLY A 49 -35.31 11.25 22.05
CA GLY A 49 -34.59 12.27 21.29
C GLY A 49 -33.09 12.29 21.59
N PHE A 50 -32.72 12.15 22.86
CA PHE A 50 -31.32 12.08 23.28
C PHE A 50 -30.65 10.80 22.77
N THR A 51 -31.34 9.68 22.80
CA THR A 51 -30.86 8.42 22.22
C THR A 51 -30.64 8.57 20.71
N ASN A 52 -31.59 9.17 19.99
CA ASN A 52 -31.47 9.46 18.56
C ASN A 52 -30.28 10.37 18.24
N TYR A 53 -30.03 11.38 19.07
CA TYR A 53 -28.86 12.24 18.96
C TYR A 53 -27.56 11.45 19.12
N LEU A 54 -27.42 10.66 20.19
CA LEU A 54 -26.20 9.90 20.48
C LEU A 54 -25.85 8.85 19.41
N ILE A 55 -26.83 8.27 18.72
CA ILE A 55 -26.59 7.33 17.61
C ILE A 55 -26.46 8.01 16.24
N SER A 56 -26.65 9.33 16.19
CA SER A 56 -26.61 10.10 14.95
C SER A 56 -25.18 10.27 14.42
N SER A 57 -25.10 10.71 13.16
CA SER A 57 -23.82 11.07 12.53
C SER A 57 -23.08 12.20 13.24
N ASP A 58 -23.79 13.05 14.00
CA ASP A 58 -23.22 14.21 14.68
C ASP A 58 -22.45 13.77 15.94
N CYS A 59 -22.79 12.61 16.51
CA CYS A 59 -22.09 12.00 17.65
C CYS A 59 -21.12 10.88 17.24
N TYR A 60 -20.82 10.73 15.95
CA TYR A 60 -19.83 9.75 15.54
C TYR A 60 -18.46 10.12 16.10
N ILE A 61 -17.82 9.16 16.77
CA ILE A 61 -16.47 9.33 17.34
C ILE A 61 -15.40 9.67 16.29
N PHE A 62 -15.67 9.38 15.01
CA PHE A 62 -14.76 9.66 13.92
C PHE A 62 -14.98 11.09 13.41
N ASP A 63 -13.93 11.90 13.48
CA ASP A 63 -13.90 13.29 13.00
C ASP A 63 -14.39 13.38 11.54
N PRO A 64 -15.50 14.08 11.27
CA PRO A 64 -16.01 14.27 9.93
C PRO A 64 -15.03 14.93 8.95
N GLU A 65 -14.13 15.81 9.42
CA GLU A 65 -13.12 16.46 8.55
C GLU A 65 -12.13 15.44 8.01
N HIS A 66 -11.83 14.39 8.78
CA HIS A 66 -10.94 13.30 8.39
C HIS A 66 -11.59 12.26 7.46
N LYS A 67 -12.88 12.43 7.09
CA LYS A 67 -13.54 11.59 6.07
C LYS A 67 -13.12 11.97 4.65
N MET A 68 -12.59 13.18 4.49
CA MET A 68 -12.05 13.70 3.23
C MET A 68 -10.54 13.83 3.34
N VAL A 69 -9.88 14.16 2.23
CA VAL A 69 -8.43 14.46 2.23
C VAL A 69 -8.19 15.73 3.02
N CYS A 70 -7.67 15.59 4.25
CA CYS A 70 -7.44 16.69 5.19
C CYS A 70 -5.96 17.04 5.40
N GLN A 71 -5.04 16.25 4.85
CA GLN A 71 -3.60 16.42 5.00
C GLN A 71 -2.98 17.19 3.81
N ASP A 72 -1.80 17.78 4.02
CA ASP A 72 -1.00 18.33 2.92
C ASP A 72 -0.53 17.17 2.03
N MET A 73 -0.97 17.14 0.78
CA MET A 73 -0.63 16.09 -0.20
C MET A 73 0.53 16.50 -1.14
N LYS A 74 1.25 17.57 -0.80
CA LYS A 74 2.36 18.14 -1.58
C LYS A 74 3.74 17.78 -1.05
N GLN A 75 3.83 17.07 0.09
CA GLN A 75 5.10 16.57 0.61
C GLN A 75 5.59 15.38 -0.24
N PRO A 76 6.88 15.00 -0.17
CA PRO A 76 7.40 13.80 -0.82
C PRO A 76 6.66 12.52 -0.44
N LEU A 77 6.57 11.55 -1.36
CA LEU A 77 5.94 10.24 -1.08
C LEU A 77 6.47 9.54 0.18
N SER A 78 7.75 9.70 0.52
CA SER A 78 8.36 9.11 1.73
C SER A 78 7.78 9.64 3.04
N HIS A 79 7.03 10.75 3.01
CA HIS A 79 6.46 11.37 4.21
C HIS A 79 5.09 10.81 4.60
N TYR A 80 4.54 9.85 3.84
CA TYR A 80 3.20 9.31 4.06
C TYR A 80 3.24 7.82 4.38
N TYR A 81 2.31 7.38 5.23
CA TYR A 81 1.97 5.96 5.30
C TYR A 81 1.13 5.58 4.07
N ILE A 82 1.57 4.55 3.35
CA ILE A 82 0.91 4.07 2.15
C ILE A 82 0.18 2.76 2.49
N ASN A 83 -1.14 2.74 2.32
CA ASN A 83 -1.93 1.52 2.45
C ASN A 83 -1.45 0.49 1.41
N ALA A 84 -0.90 -0.62 1.86
CA ALA A 84 -0.21 -1.60 1.02
C ALA A 84 -0.72 -3.02 1.30
N SER A 85 -0.75 -3.85 0.26
CA SER A 85 -1.08 -5.27 0.36
C SER A 85 0.12 -6.15 0.01
N HIS A 86 0.12 -7.35 0.55
CA HIS A 86 1.08 -8.42 0.28
C HIS A 86 0.35 -9.59 -0.38
N ASN A 87 0.95 -10.22 -1.39
CA ASN A 87 0.39 -11.30 -2.19
C ASN A 87 -1.08 -11.06 -2.55
N THR A 88 -1.32 -9.94 -3.24
CA THR A 88 -2.66 -9.34 -3.39
C THR A 88 -3.64 -10.23 -4.17
N TYR A 89 -3.11 -11.18 -4.92
CA TYR A 89 -3.85 -12.16 -5.70
C TYR A 89 -4.39 -13.32 -4.83
N LEU A 90 -3.87 -13.56 -3.63
CA LEU A 90 -4.34 -14.63 -2.75
C LEU A 90 -5.59 -14.22 -1.97
N ILE A 91 -6.58 -15.12 -1.90
CA ILE A 91 -7.82 -14.90 -1.15
C ILE A 91 -7.81 -15.58 0.23
N GLU A 92 -7.00 -16.62 0.40
CA GLU A 92 -6.94 -17.45 1.60
C GLU A 92 -5.50 -17.62 2.09
N ASP A 93 -5.03 -18.86 2.26
CA ASP A 93 -3.70 -19.19 2.77
C ASP A 93 -2.61 -19.13 1.68
N GLN A 94 -1.34 -19.09 2.10
CA GLN A 94 -0.16 -18.94 1.23
C GLN A 94 0.23 -20.22 0.48
N PHE A 95 -0.40 -21.37 0.76
CA PHE A 95 0.04 -22.67 0.24
C PHE A 95 -0.97 -23.35 -0.71
N ARG A 96 -2.26 -23.30 -0.36
CA ARG A 96 -3.37 -23.92 -1.11
C ARG A 96 -4.47 -22.92 -1.47
N GLY A 97 -4.42 -21.71 -0.91
CA GLY A 97 -5.41 -20.68 -1.18
C GLY A 97 -5.48 -20.34 -2.67
N PRO A 98 -6.68 -20.18 -3.24
CA PRO A 98 -6.79 -19.82 -4.65
C PRO A 98 -6.24 -18.41 -4.89
N SER A 99 -5.52 -18.24 -6.01
CA SER A 99 -5.28 -16.93 -6.58
C SER A 99 -6.52 -16.50 -7.37
N ASP A 100 -7.03 -15.31 -7.08
CA ASP A 100 -8.21 -14.76 -7.73
C ASP A 100 -8.08 -13.24 -7.95
N ILE A 101 -8.61 -12.79 -9.08
CA ILE A 101 -8.63 -11.38 -9.49
C ILE A 101 -9.38 -10.50 -8.47
N THR A 102 -10.36 -11.07 -7.74
CA THR A 102 -11.14 -10.38 -6.72
C THR A 102 -10.29 -9.81 -5.59
N GLY A 103 -9.10 -10.37 -5.33
CA GLY A 103 -8.15 -9.84 -4.35
C GLY A 103 -7.74 -8.40 -4.68
N TYR A 104 -7.37 -8.15 -5.94
CA TYR A 104 -7.07 -6.79 -6.44
C TYR A 104 -8.29 -5.87 -6.40
N ILE A 105 -9.48 -6.37 -6.78
CA ILE A 105 -10.70 -5.56 -6.76
C ILE A 105 -11.00 -5.10 -5.33
N ARG A 106 -10.93 -6.02 -4.36
CA ARG A 106 -11.18 -5.73 -2.95
C ARG A 106 -10.15 -4.76 -2.40
N ALA A 107 -8.86 -5.02 -2.62
CA ALA A 107 -7.78 -4.15 -2.15
C ALA A 107 -7.93 -2.71 -2.69
N LEU A 108 -8.16 -2.55 -3.99
CA LEU A 108 -8.30 -1.23 -4.62
C LEU A 108 -9.58 -0.51 -4.18
N LYS A 109 -10.70 -1.22 -3.98
CA LYS A 109 -11.94 -0.64 -3.43
C LYS A 109 -11.79 -0.19 -1.98
N LEU A 110 -10.94 -0.86 -1.20
CA LEU A 110 -10.58 -0.47 0.17
C LEU A 110 -9.47 0.59 0.23
N GLY A 111 -9.09 1.18 -0.92
CA GLY A 111 -8.13 2.27 -0.98
C GLY A 111 -6.66 1.84 -0.92
N CYS A 112 -6.33 0.55 -1.08
CA CYS A 112 -4.93 0.11 -1.17
C CYS A 112 -4.21 0.82 -2.33
N ARG A 113 -3.00 1.34 -2.08
CA ARG A 113 -2.16 2.15 -2.97
C ARG A 113 -0.83 1.48 -3.33
N SER A 114 -0.56 0.28 -2.82
CA SER A 114 0.57 -0.55 -3.23
C SER A 114 0.14 -2.00 -3.30
N VAL A 115 0.12 -2.59 -4.49
CA VAL A 115 -0.30 -3.98 -4.73
C VAL A 115 0.84 -4.80 -5.30
N GLU A 116 0.85 -6.09 -5.01
CA GLU A 116 1.92 -7.03 -5.38
C GLU A 116 1.48 -7.99 -6.48
N LEU A 117 2.39 -8.27 -7.41
CA LEU A 117 2.21 -9.13 -8.57
C LEU A 117 3.41 -10.08 -8.71
N ASP A 118 3.20 -11.35 -8.38
CA ASP A 118 4.20 -12.41 -8.55
C ASP A 118 4.02 -13.07 -9.90
N VAL A 119 4.84 -12.69 -10.88
CA VAL A 119 4.61 -13.03 -12.28
C VAL A 119 5.58 -14.09 -12.77
N TRP A 120 4.99 -15.16 -13.29
CA TRP A 120 5.66 -16.37 -13.76
C TRP A 120 5.31 -16.64 -15.23
N ASP A 121 6.18 -17.41 -15.89
CA ASP A 121 5.92 -17.86 -17.26
C ASP A 121 4.66 -18.75 -17.31
N GLY A 122 3.71 -18.38 -18.16
CA GLY A 122 2.49 -19.16 -18.40
C GLY A 122 2.44 -19.84 -19.77
N PRO A 123 1.40 -20.64 -20.03
CA PRO A 123 1.17 -21.28 -21.32
C PRO A 123 0.91 -20.26 -22.43
N ASP A 124 1.05 -20.69 -23.69
CA ASP A 124 0.74 -19.87 -24.88
C ASP A 124 1.44 -18.51 -24.93
N ASN A 125 2.61 -18.40 -24.28
CA ASN A 125 3.40 -17.18 -24.17
C ASN A 125 2.67 -16.04 -23.44
N GLU A 126 1.75 -16.38 -22.54
CA GLU A 126 1.01 -15.43 -21.73
C GLU A 126 1.41 -15.53 -20.25
N PRO A 127 1.93 -14.43 -19.64
CA PRO A 127 2.36 -14.45 -18.24
C PRO A 127 1.19 -14.68 -17.28
N VAL A 128 1.48 -15.36 -16.16
CA VAL A 128 0.50 -15.69 -15.12
C VAL A 128 0.98 -15.21 -13.75
N ILE A 129 0.04 -15.02 -12.83
CA ILE A 129 0.29 -14.65 -11.44
C ILE A 129 -0.16 -15.77 -10.51
N TYR A 130 0.72 -16.18 -9.60
CA TYR A 130 0.46 -17.12 -8.51
C TYR A 130 1.67 -17.17 -7.56
N THR A 131 1.53 -17.82 -6.40
CA THR A 131 2.66 -18.02 -5.48
C THR A 131 3.56 -19.14 -5.99
N GLY A 132 4.80 -18.83 -6.33
CA GLY A 132 5.79 -19.81 -6.82
C GLY A 132 5.93 -21.03 -5.91
N HIS A 133 6.14 -22.21 -6.50
CA HIS A 133 6.37 -23.47 -5.77
C HIS A 133 5.23 -23.91 -4.83
N THR A 134 4.01 -23.41 -5.02
CA THR A 134 2.80 -23.81 -4.29
C THR A 134 1.76 -24.46 -5.20
N MET A 135 0.63 -24.89 -4.65
CA MET A 135 -0.48 -25.49 -5.38
C MET A 135 -1.61 -24.48 -5.68
N THR A 136 -1.29 -23.18 -5.63
CA THR A 136 -2.26 -22.10 -5.84
C THR A 136 -2.70 -22.02 -7.31
N THR A 137 -3.94 -21.56 -7.55
CA THR A 137 -4.45 -21.37 -8.91
C THR A 137 -3.70 -20.24 -9.62
N GLN A 138 -3.69 -20.26 -10.95
CA GLN A 138 -3.03 -19.23 -11.76
C GLN A 138 -4.06 -18.27 -12.32
N ILE A 139 -3.74 -16.97 -12.31
CA ILE A 139 -4.53 -15.93 -12.98
C ILE A 139 -3.71 -15.26 -14.07
N VAL A 140 -4.35 -14.92 -15.19
CA VAL A 140 -3.66 -14.32 -16.34
C VAL A 140 -3.24 -12.89 -16.02
N PHE A 141 -1.97 -12.55 -16.25
CA PHE A 141 -1.40 -11.22 -15.96
C PHE A 141 -2.19 -10.10 -16.64
N ARG A 142 -2.51 -10.25 -17.93
CA ARG A 142 -3.29 -9.27 -18.69
C ARG A 142 -4.63 -8.94 -18.02
N SER A 143 -5.36 -9.95 -17.55
CA SER A 143 -6.66 -9.77 -16.87
C SER A 143 -6.50 -8.99 -15.56
N VAL A 144 -5.40 -9.19 -14.83
CA VAL A 144 -5.07 -8.42 -13.63
C VAL A 144 -4.78 -6.97 -13.97
N ILE A 145 -3.99 -6.69 -15.01
CA ILE A 145 -3.71 -5.31 -15.45
C ILE A 145 -4.98 -4.60 -15.93
N ASP A 146 -5.91 -5.29 -16.63
CA ASP A 146 -7.21 -4.72 -17.02
C ASP A 146 -8.05 -4.30 -15.79
N ILE A 147 -8.03 -5.13 -14.74
CA ILE A 147 -8.75 -4.85 -13.49
C ILE A 147 -8.10 -3.72 -12.71
N ILE A 148 -6.77 -3.70 -12.62
CA ILE A 148 -6.02 -2.59 -12.05
C ILE A 148 -6.36 -1.30 -12.80
N ASN A 149 -6.35 -1.30 -14.12
CA ASN A 149 -6.68 -0.11 -14.92
C ASN A 149 -8.08 0.44 -14.62
N LYS A 150 -9.04 -0.46 -14.36
CA LYS A 150 -10.44 -0.12 -14.03
C LYS A 150 -10.59 0.43 -12.60
N TYR A 151 -9.90 -0.14 -11.62
CA TYR A 151 -10.12 0.17 -10.19
C TYR A 151 -9.00 0.98 -9.53
N ALA A 152 -7.87 1.21 -10.19
CA ALA A 152 -6.70 1.91 -9.63
C ALA A 152 -7.10 3.21 -8.95
N PHE A 153 -7.98 3.99 -9.58
CA PHE A 153 -8.40 5.29 -9.07
C PHE A 153 -9.87 5.35 -8.64
N PHE A 154 -10.46 4.20 -8.29
CA PHE A 154 -11.86 4.13 -7.86
C PHE A 154 -12.07 4.74 -6.46
N ALA A 155 -11.28 4.31 -5.48
CA ALA A 155 -11.41 4.77 -4.09
C ALA A 155 -10.54 5.99 -3.77
N SER A 156 -9.47 6.23 -4.53
CA SER A 156 -8.52 7.32 -4.32
C SER A 156 -7.86 7.71 -5.63
N GLN A 157 -7.64 9.01 -5.87
CA GLN A 157 -6.98 9.51 -7.09
C GLN A 157 -5.43 9.50 -6.98
N PHE A 158 -4.90 9.28 -5.77
CA PHE A 158 -3.45 9.24 -5.51
C PHE A 158 -2.78 8.03 -6.16
N PRO A 159 -1.45 8.11 -6.40
CA PRO A 159 -0.72 7.12 -7.18
C PRO A 159 -0.86 5.69 -6.64
N LEU A 160 -0.82 4.73 -7.55
CA LEU A 160 -0.79 3.29 -7.26
C LEU A 160 0.59 2.73 -7.58
N ILE A 161 1.21 2.03 -6.63
CA ILE A 161 2.48 1.31 -6.83
C ILE A 161 2.17 -0.15 -7.17
N LEU A 162 2.73 -0.66 -8.27
CA LEU A 162 2.74 -2.07 -8.64
C LEU A 162 4.08 -2.66 -8.25
N CYS A 163 4.11 -3.48 -7.20
CA CYS A 163 5.28 -4.24 -6.77
C CYS A 163 5.35 -5.51 -7.60
N LEU A 164 6.28 -5.55 -8.55
CA LEU A 164 6.46 -6.66 -9.46
C LEU A 164 7.57 -7.59 -8.99
N GLU A 165 7.21 -8.82 -8.64
CA GLU A 165 8.15 -9.93 -8.49
C GLU A 165 8.18 -10.70 -9.81
N ASN A 166 9.33 -10.67 -10.49
CA ASN A 166 9.45 -11.12 -11.87
C ASN A 166 10.28 -12.41 -11.96
N HIS A 167 9.61 -13.51 -12.30
CA HIS A 167 10.21 -14.82 -12.52
C HIS A 167 10.05 -15.28 -13.98
N CYS A 168 9.68 -14.36 -14.87
CA CYS A 168 9.42 -14.65 -16.28
C CYS A 168 10.71 -14.72 -17.11
N SER A 169 10.69 -15.52 -18.17
CA SER A 169 11.69 -15.46 -19.23
C SER A 169 11.63 -14.10 -19.96
N ILE A 170 12.74 -13.72 -20.60
CA ILE A 170 12.83 -12.49 -21.41
C ILE A 170 11.68 -12.36 -22.42
N LYS A 171 11.26 -13.48 -23.01
CA LYS A 171 10.17 -13.51 -23.99
C LYS A 171 8.84 -13.07 -23.36
N GLN A 172 8.51 -13.59 -22.18
CA GLN A 172 7.27 -13.22 -21.48
C GLN A 172 7.38 -11.87 -20.77
N GLN A 173 8.56 -11.44 -20.34
CA GLN A 173 8.79 -10.06 -19.87
C GLN A 173 8.42 -9.02 -20.94
N LYS A 174 8.76 -9.27 -22.22
CA LYS A 174 8.34 -8.41 -23.33
C LYS A 174 6.82 -8.38 -23.49
N VAL A 175 6.13 -9.50 -23.28
CA VAL A 175 4.67 -9.57 -23.29
C VAL A 175 4.06 -8.77 -22.13
N MET A 176 4.63 -8.87 -20.92
CA MET A 176 4.22 -8.05 -19.77
C MET A 176 4.31 -6.56 -20.07
N VAL A 177 5.42 -6.12 -20.67
CA VAL A 177 5.62 -4.72 -21.09
C VAL A 177 4.56 -4.28 -22.09
N GLN A 178 4.27 -5.12 -23.09
CA GLN A 178 3.23 -4.83 -24.09
C GLN A 178 1.86 -4.66 -23.43
N HIS A 179 1.48 -5.56 -22.51
CA HIS A 179 0.21 -5.47 -21.79
C HIS A 179 0.14 -4.21 -20.92
N MET A 180 1.18 -3.93 -20.13
CA MET A 180 1.22 -2.72 -19.29
C MET A 180 1.12 -1.44 -20.11
N LYS A 181 1.91 -1.30 -21.19
CA LYS A 181 1.87 -0.11 -22.05
C LYS A 181 0.53 0.02 -22.76
N LYS A 182 -0.04 -1.07 -23.27
CA LYS A 182 -1.30 -1.05 -24.02
C LYS A 182 -2.51 -0.74 -23.13
N ILE A 183 -2.55 -1.30 -21.92
CA ILE A 183 -3.72 -1.22 -21.04
C ILE A 183 -3.66 0.02 -20.14
N LEU A 184 -2.51 0.30 -19.53
CA LEU A 184 -2.36 1.44 -18.62
C LEU A 184 -2.10 2.74 -19.38
N GLY A 185 -1.47 2.66 -20.56
CA GLY A 185 -1.21 3.83 -21.41
C GLY A 185 -0.57 4.98 -20.63
N ASP A 186 -1.18 6.16 -20.73
CA ASP A 186 -0.70 7.40 -20.08
C ASP A 186 -0.76 7.37 -18.55
N LYS A 187 -1.47 6.40 -17.94
CA LYS A 187 -1.46 6.22 -16.49
C LYS A 187 -0.11 5.69 -16.01
N LEU A 188 0.62 4.94 -16.84
CA LEU A 188 1.92 4.38 -16.45
C LEU A 188 2.99 5.48 -16.39
N TYR A 189 3.66 5.63 -15.25
CA TYR A 189 4.67 6.66 -15.06
C TYR A 189 6.08 6.17 -15.41
N THR A 190 6.64 6.71 -16.49
CA THR A 190 7.95 6.32 -17.03
C THR A 190 8.96 7.46 -17.09
N THR A 191 8.63 8.64 -16.54
CA THR A 191 9.55 9.78 -16.51
C THR A 191 10.78 9.43 -15.66
N PRO A 192 12.01 9.58 -16.21
CA PRO A 192 13.22 9.27 -15.46
C PRO A 192 13.39 10.22 -14.25
N PRO A 193 13.98 9.73 -13.14
CA PRO A 193 14.26 10.59 -11.99
C PRO A 193 15.29 11.67 -12.35
N ASN A 194 15.09 12.87 -11.81
CA ASN A 194 16.08 13.95 -11.91
C ASN A 194 17.17 13.73 -10.85
N THR A 195 18.43 13.74 -11.26
CA THR A 195 19.58 13.55 -10.38
C THR A 195 19.83 14.71 -9.42
N GLU A 196 19.27 15.89 -9.70
CA GLU A 196 19.39 17.08 -8.85
C GLU A 196 18.40 17.07 -7.69
N ASP A 197 17.32 16.30 -7.80
CA ASP A 197 16.31 16.20 -6.74
C ASP A 197 16.84 15.37 -5.57
N THR A 198 16.26 15.60 -4.40
CA THR A 198 16.61 14.89 -3.15
C THR A 198 15.52 13.94 -2.66
N TYR A 199 14.30 14.12 -3.17
CA TYR A 199 13.08 13.48 -2.69
C TYR A 199 12.20 13.00 -3.84
N LEU A 200 11.36 12.01 -3.56
CA LEU A 200 10.31 11.58 -4.48
C LEU A 200 9.28 12.70 -4.71
N PRO A 201 8.61 12.72 -5.87
CA PRO A 201 7.48 13.62 -6.10
C PRO A 201 6.36 13.39 -5.09
N SER A 202 5.46 14.37 -4.96
CA SER A 202 4.34 14.30 -4.04
C SER A 202 3.18 13.42 -4.55
N PRO A 203 2.30 12.92 -3.66
CA PRO A 203 1.07 12.27 -4.07
C PRO A 203 0.22 13.14 -5.01
N GLU A 204 0.12 14.44 -4.75
CA GLU A 204 -0.62 15.38 -5.61
C GLU A 204 -0.04 15.43 -7.03
N PHE A 205 1.29 15.52 -7.16
CA PHE A 205 1.95 15.55 -8.48
C PHE A 205 1.73 14.25 -9.27
N LEU A 206 1.67 13.11 -8.58
CA LEU A 206 1.51 11.78 -9.16
C LEU A 206 0.04 11.32 -9.24
N THR A 207 -0.91 12.23 -9.10
CA THR A 207 -2.35 11.92 -9.20
C THR A 207 -2.66 11.21 -10.52
N GLY A 208 -3.42 10.10 -10.43
CA GLY A 208 -3.81 9.30 -11.59
C GLY A 208 -2.68 8.48 -12.23
N LYS A 209 -1.51 8.38 -11.57
CA LYS A 209 -0.36 7.63 -12.08
C LYS A 209 -0.18 6.27 -11.41
N VAL A 210 0.31 5.33 -12.20
CA VAL A 210 0.69 3.98 -11.80
C VAL A 210 2.22 3.88 -11.89
N LEU A 211 2.86 3.57 -10.76
CA LEU A 211 4.30 3.44 -10.61
C LEU A 211 4.67 1.95 -10.64
N LEU A 212 5.77 1.58 -11.28
CA LEU A 212 6.28 0.21 -11.27
C LEU A 212 7.47 0.09 -10.32
N LYS A 213 7.30 -0.66 -9.22
CA LYS A 213 8.40 -1.12 -8.37
C LYS A 213 8.93 -2.45 -8.90
N ALA A 214 10.13 -2.43 -9.46
CA ALA A 214 10.84 -3.63 -9.90
C ALA A 214 12.35 -3.40 -9.94
N LYS A 215 13.11 -4.44 -10.28
CA LYS A 215 14.56 -4.33 -10.52
C LYS A 215 14.83 -3.57 -11.82
N LYS A 216 15.99 -2.92 -11.89
CA LYS A 216 16.40 -2.11 -13.05
C LYS A 216 17.83 -2.47 -13.45
N LEU A 217 18.08 -2.60 -14.76
CA LEU A 217 19.42 -2.77 -15.32
C LEU A 217 20.30 -1.54 -15.04
N SER A 218 21.62 -1.76 -14.95
CA SER A 218 22.58 -0.66 -14.92
C SER A 218 22.63 0.08 -16.26
N THR A 219 22.93 1.37 -16.24
CA THR A 219 22.87 2.26 -17.43
C THR A 219 23.75 1.80 -18.61
N ASN A 220 24.79 1.00 -18.34
CA ASN A 220 25.73 0.49 -19.35
C ASN A 220 25.39 -0.92 -19.86
N CYS A 221 24.25 -1.48 -19.47
CA CYS A 221 23.85 -2.82 -19.89
C CYS A 221 23.21 -2.79 -21.30
N GLY A 222 23.36 -3.89 -22.04
CA GLY A 222 22.83 -4.07 -23.40
C GLY A 222 21.30 -4.15 -23.46
N LEU A 223 20.76 -4.93 -24.41
CA LEU A 223 19.32 -5.16 -24.50
C LEU A 223 18.78 -6.04 -23.36
N GLU A 224 19.65 -6.82 -22.72
CA GLU A 224 19.36 -7.77 -21.66
C GLU A 224 20.56 -7.79 -20.69
N GLY A 225 20.32 -8.16 -19.43
CA GLY A 225 21.37 -8.29 -18.44
C GLY A 225 20.90 -9.00 -17.18
N ASP A 226 21.85 -9.46 -16.37
CA ASP A 226 21.59 -10.15 -15.12
C ASP A 226 21.36 -9.15 -13.97
N VAL A 227 20.32 -9.40 -13.19
CA VAL A 227 20.03 -8.69 -11.94
C VAL A 227 19.96 -9.71 -10.80
N THR A 228 20.41 -9.33 -9.61
CA THR A 228 20.36 -10.20 -8.44
C THR A 228 18.95 -10.32 -7.89
N ASP A 229 18.57 -11.53 -7.47
CA ASP A 229 17.30 -11.87 -6.84
C ASP A 229 17.47 -12.26 -5.39
N GLU A 230 17.48 -11.21 -4.58
CA GLU A 230 17.82 -11.27 -3.18
C GLU A 230 16.57 -11.27 -2.30
N ASP A 231 15.42 -10.83 -2.83
CA ASP A 231 14.11 -10.94 -2.17
C ASP A 231 13.74 -12.44 -2.00
N GLU A 232 13.85 -13.27 -3.06
CA GLU A 232 13.68 -14.74 -2.96
C GLU A 232 14.76 -15.43 -2.11
N GLY A 233 16.02 -14.96 -2.19
CA GLY A 233 17.17 -15.61 -1.53
C GLY A 233 17.07 -15.59 0.01
N ILE A 234 16.45 -14.55 0.57
CA ILE A 234 16.14 -14.44 1.99
C ILE A 234 15.05 -15.43 2.39
N GLU A 235 14.01 -15.62 1.56
CA GLU A 235 12.92 -16.56 1.85
C GLU A 235 13.38 -18.03 1.85
N MET A 236 14.17 -18.43 0.85
CA MET A 236 14.70 -19.79 0.73
C MET A 236 15.63 -20.14 1.89
N SER A 237 16.48 -19.20 2.30
CA SER A 237 17.43 -19.39 3.41
C SER A 237 16.71 -19.53 4.76
N GLN A 238 15.58 -18.85 4.93
CA GLN A 238 14.73 -18.98 6.14
C GLN A 238 13.88 -20.27 6.14
N LYS A 239 13.44 -20.75 4.97
CA LYS A 239 12.72 -22.04 4.85
C LYS A 239 13.62 -23.25 5.13
N MET A 240 14.91 -23.18 4.82
CA MET A 240 15.88 -24.28 5.00
C MET A 240 16.59 -24.29 6.37
N GLY A 241 16.36 -23.29 7.23
CA GLY A 241 17.12 -23.06 8.47
C GLY A 241 16.87 -24.03 9.64
N LYS A 242 16.53 -25.31 9.41
CA LYS A 242 16.35 -26.28 10.51
C LYS A 242 16.89 -27.69 10.31
N ASP A 243 17.40 -28.06 9.14
CA ASP A 243 17.97 -29.40 8.94
C ASP A 243 19.18 -29.31 8.00
N SER A 244 20.36 -29.05 8.56
CA SER A 244 21.69 -29.53 8.12
C SER A 244 22.78 -28.75 8.85
N GLY A 245 23.60 -29.47 9.61
CA GLY A 245 24.79 -28.91 10.27
C GLY A 245 25.89 -28.51 9.27
N ASP A 246 26.67 -27.51 9.67
CA ASP A 246 28.02 -27.18 9.21
C ASP A 246 28.31 -27.34 7.70
N GLN A 247 27.66 -26.51 6.89
CA GLN A 247 28.29 -25.94 5.69
C GLN A 247 28.04 -24.42 5.71
N GLN A 248 29.09 -23.64 5.48
CA GLN A 248 29.00 -22.19 5.29
C GLN A 248 27.94 -21.90 4.22
N ASN A 249 26.76 -21.47 4.66
CA ASN A 249 25.65 -21.05 3.81
C ASN A 249 26.06 -19.77 3.09
N VAL A 250 26.79 -19.90 1.99
CA VAL A 250 26.83 -18.87 0.96
C VAL A 250 25.43 -18.87 0.37
N ALA A 251 24.60 -17.91 0.78
CA ALA A 251 23.30 -17.68 0.17
C ALA A 251 23.52 -17.56 -1.35
N VAL A 252 22.99 -18.52 -2.11
CA VAL A 252 23.09 -18.50 -3.57
C VAL A 252 22.24 -17.32 -4.04
N VAL A 253 22.91 -16.22 -4.39
CA VAL A 253 22.25 -15.06 -5.00
C VAL A 253 21.78 -15.49 -6.38
N LYS A 254 20.49 -15.75 -6.52
CA LYS A 254 19.87 -16.13 -7.79
C LYS A 254 19.99 -14.94 -8.74
N GLN A 255 20.56 -15.13 -9.92
CA GLN A 255 20.58 -14.11 -10.96
C GLN A 255 19.38 -14.33 -11.88
N ILE A 256 18.65 -13.26 -12.16
CA ILE A 256 17.52 -13.25 -13.10
C ILE A 256 17.92 -12.40 -14.30
N GLN A 257 17.65 -12.92 -15.50
CA GLN A 257 17.78 -12.12 -16.71
C GLN A 257 16.64 -11.12 -16.81
N LEU A 258 16.96 -9.85 -17.00
CA LEU A 258 16.00 -8.75 -17.15
C LEU A 258 16.12 -8.13 -18.54
N CYS A 259 14.99 -7.96 -19.22
CA CYS A 259 14.95 -7.26 -20.50
C CYS A 259 14.96 -5.75 -20.29
N LYS A 260 15.63 -5.03 -21.20
CA LYS A 260 15.73 -3.57 -21.15
C LYS A 260 14.36 -2.89 -21.19
N GLU A 261 13.43 -3.42 -21.97
CA GLU A 261 12.08 -2.85 -22.09
C GLU A 261 11.30 -2.83 -20.78
N LEU A 262 11.46 -3.87 -19.93
CA LEU A 262 10.85 -3.92 -18.60
C LEU A 262 11.59 -3.04 -17.61
N SER A 263 12.93 -3.07 -17.65
CA SER A 263 13.79 -2.19 -16.87
C SER A 263 13.50 -0.71 -17.12
N ASP A 264 13.19 -0.32 -18.35
CA ASP A 264 12.90 1.07 -18.73
C ASP A 264 11.54 1.56 -18.22
N LEU A 265 10.62 0.66 -17.86
CA LEU A 265 9.36 1.04 -17.18
C LEU A 265 9.58 1.44 -15.72
N VAL A 266 10.67 0.98 -15.09
CA VAL A 266 11.02 1.33 -13.71
C VAL A 266 11.65 2.72 -13.68
N SER A 267 10.91 3.68 -13.12
CA SER A 267 11.30 5.08 -13.04
C SER A 267 11.78 5.46 -11.64
N ILE A 268 10.83 5.71 -10.73
CA ILE A 268 11.08 6.29 -9.41
C ILE A 268 10.95 5.29 -8.24
N CYS A 269 10.73 4.01 -8.54
CA CYS A 269 10.58 2.92 -7.56
C CYS A 269 11.54 1.77 -7.87
N LYS A 270 12.83 2.07 -8.02
CA LYS A 270 13.83 1.02 -8.28
C LYS A 270 14.00 0.15 -7.04
N SER A 271 13.74 -1.15 -7.16
CA SER A 271 14.00 -2.11 -6.09
C SER A 271 15.51 -2.29 -5.91
N VAL A 272 15.99 -2.11 -4.68
CA VAL A 272 17.38 -2.38 -4.29
C VAL A 272 17.43 -3.12 -2.96
N GLN A 273 18.53 -3.81 -2.72
CA GLN A 273 18.76 -4.46 -1.43
C GLN A 273 19.24 -3.45 -0.40
N PHE A 274 18.69 -3.57 0.80
CA PHE A 274 19.23 -2.86 1.95
C PHE A 274 20.53 -3.54 2.42
N THR A 275 21.60 -2.74 2.55
CA THR A 275 22.88 -3.20 3.10
C THR A 275 23.02 -2.74 4.55
N GLU A 276 23.07 -1.42 4.76
CA GLU A 276 23.13 -0.78 6.07
C GLU A 276 22.66 0.67 5.97
N PHE A 277 22.29 1.27 7.11
CA PHE A 277 21.82 2.66 7.16
C PHE A 277 22.87 3.64 6.67
N GLN A 278 24.12 3.51 7.12
CA GLN A 278 25.20 4.43 6.77
C GLN A 278 25.50 4.44 5.26
N ALA A 279 25.60 3.27 4.64
CA ALA A 279 25.76 3.14 3.20
C ALA A 279 24.56 3.72 2.43
N SER A 280 23.34 3.50 2.94
CA SER A 280 22.13 4.04 2.32
C SER A 280 22.10 5.57 2.36
N PHE A 281 22.46 6.19 3.48
CA PHE A 281 22.52 7.66 3.59
C PHE A 281 23.52 8.30 2.63
N GLN A 282 24.60 7.60 2.30
CA GLN A 282 25.64 8.10 1.39
C GLN A 282 25.34 7.82 -0.08
N ASN A 283 24.83 6.62 -0.39
CA ASN A 283 24.84 6.10 -1.75
C ASN A 283 23.44 5.87 -2.34
N GLN A 284 22.44 5.54 -1.52
CA GLN A 284 21.09 5.24 -2.00
C GLN A 284 20.45 6.50 -2.59
N LYS A 285 19.83 6.34 -3.76
CA LYS A 285 19.12 7.41 -4.44
C LYS A 285 17.69 7.49 -3.93
N TYR A 286 17.09 8.68 -3.97
CA TYR A 286 15.73 8.87 -3.44
C TYR A 286 14.66 8.06 -4.18
N TRP A 287 14.95 7.65 -5.42
CA TRP A 287 14.12 6.78 -6.25
C TRP A 287 14.36 5.28 -6.05
N GLU A 288 15.22 4.92 -5.10
CA GLU A 288 15.49 3.53 -4.75
C GLU A 288 14.72 3.15 -3.48
N MET A 289 14.15 1.96 -3.49
CA MET A 289 13.23 1.46 -2.47
C MET A 289 13.69 0.07 -2.02
N CYS A 290 13.71 -0.12 -0.70
CA CYS A 290 14.08 -1.39 -0.07
C CYS A 290 12.87 -2.11 0.50
N SER A 291 12.88 -3.44 0.43
CA SER A 291 11.92 -4.31 1.10
C SER A 291 12.56 -4.95 2.33
N PHE A 292 11.80 -5.06 3.41
CA PHE A 292 12.22 -5.68 4.67
C PHE A 292 11.18 -6.72 5.09
N ASN A 293 11.62 -7.94 5.39
CA ASN A 293 10.71 -8.87 6.07
C ASN A 293 10.39 -8.35 7.48
N GLU A 294 9.26 -8.75 8.05
CA GLU A 294 8.82 -8.26 9.37
C GLU A 294 9.85 -8.48 10.49
N VAL A 295 10.62 -9.57 10.45
CA VAL A 295 11.62 -9.93 11.47
C VAL A 295 12.79 -8.95 11.42
N VAL A 296 13.27 -8.63 10.22
CA VAL A 296 14.37 -7.69 9.98
C VAL A 296 13.90 -6.25 10.27
N ALA A 297 12.70 -5.88 9.83
CA ALA A 297 12.13 -4.57 10.12
C ALA A 297 11.95 -4.37 11.64
N SER A 298 11.44 -5.39 12.35
CA SER A 298 11.30 -5.38 13.81
C SER A 298 12.66 -5.30 14.52
N LYS A 299 13.67 -6.03 14.02
CA LYS A 299 15.03 -5.92 14.53
C LYS A 299 15.54 -4.48 14.46
N TYR A 300 15.47 -3.84 13.29
CA TYR A 300 15.93 -2.46 13.14
C TYR A 300 15.10 -1.45 13.94
N ALA A 301 13.78 -1.65 14.06
CA ALA A 301 12.94 -0.81 14.89
C ALA A 301 13.32 -0.87 16.39
N ASN A 302 13.83 -2.01 16.86
CA ASN A 302 14.25 -2.19 18.25
C ASN A 302 15.71 -1.81 18.50
N GLU A 303 16.63 -2.20 17.60
CA GLU A 303 18.07 -2.01 17.77
C GLU A 303 18.54 -0.63 17.27
N ASN A 304 17.94 -0.10 16.20
CA ASN A 304 18.34 1.14 15.53
C ASN A 304 17.15 2.08 15.20
N PRO A 305 16.25 2.40 16.16
CA PRO A 305 15.02 3.14 15.87
C PRO A 305 15.28 4.51 15.24
N GLY A 306 16.30 5.24 15.72
CA GLY A 306 16.62 6.58 15.21
C GLY A 306 17.07 6.55 13.75
N ASP A 307 17.92 5.59 13.39
CA ASP A 307 18.41 5.45 12.01
C ASP A 307 17.28 5.02 11.08
N PHE A 308 16.42 4.09 11.52
CA PHE A 308 15.31 3.63 10.69
C PHE A 308 14.26 4.73 10.45
N VAL A 309 13.97 5.55 11.46
CA VAL A 309 13.13 6.76 11.30
C VAL A 309 13.79 7.76 10.34
N ASN A 310 15.09 8.03 10.48
CA ASN A 310 15.80 8.96 9.60
C ASN A 310 15.90 8.44 8.16
N TYR A 311 16.04 7.13 7.98
CA TYR A 311 15.98 6.46 6.68
C TYR A 311 14.63 6.72 5.99
N ASN A 312 13.52 6.49 6.70
CA ASN A 312 12.17 6.62 6.16
C ASN A 312 11.75 8.07 5.88
N LYS A 313 12.43 9.08 6.43
CA LYS A 313 12.21 10.48 6.02
C LYS A 313 12.54 10.70 4.54
N ARG A 314 13.52 9.97 3.99
CA ARG A 314 14.01 10.18 2.62
C ARG A 314 13.64 9.05 1.67
N PHE A 315 13.64 7.81 2.14
CA PHE A 315 13.45 6.63 1.30
C PHE A 315 12.14 5.92 1.66
N LEU A 316 11.50 5.30 0.67
CA LEU A 316 10.40 4.39 0.94
C LEU A 316 10.94 3.04 1.42
N ALA A 317 10.38 2.53 2.51
CA ALA A 317 10.59 1.17 2.98
C ALA A 317 9.29 0.38 2.83
N ARG A 318 9.35 -0.78 2.18
CA ARG A 318 8.28 -1.77 2.20
C ARG A 318 8.55 -2.78 3.30
N VAL A 319 7.56 -3.06 4.14
CA VAL A 319 7.61 -4.17 5.10
C VAL A 319 6.60 -5.22 4.66
N PHE A 320 6.98 -6.49 4.73
CA PHE A 320 6.10 -7.61 4.37
C PHE A 320 6.15 -8.74 5.41
N PRO A 321 5.08 -9.54 5.55
CA PRO A 321 5.00 -10.62 6.53
C PRO A 321 6.07 -11.70 6.33
N SER A 322 6.43 -12.41 7.39
CA SER A 322 7.34 -13.56 7.27
C SER A 322 6.69 -14.67 6.44
N PRO A 323 7.45 -15.39 5.58
CA PRO A 323 6.97 -16.58 4.88
C PRO A 323 6.46 -17.69 5.82
N MET A 324 6.78 -17.61 7.12
CA MET A 324 6.27 -18.55 8.14
C MET A 324 4.78 -18.33 8.47
N ARG A 325 4.19 -17.20 8.07
CA ARG A 325 2.75 -16.90 8.23
C ARG A 325 1.94 -17.53 7.10
N ILE A 326 1.97 -18.86 7.05
CA ILE A 326 1.34 -19.66 6.00
C ILE A 326 -0.19 -19.42 5.95
N ASP A 327 -0.79 -19.09 7.09
CA ASP A 327 -2.22 -18.81 7.24
C ASP A 327 -2.65 -17.39 6.83
N SER A 328 -1.72 -16.59 6.26
CA SER A 328 -1.96 -15.19 5.89
C SER A 328 -2.31 -14.28 7.08
N SER A 329 -1.85 -14.61 8.29
CA SER A 329 -1.92 -13.71 9.45
C SER A 329 -1.09 -12.44 9.23
N ASN A 330 -1.50 -11.32 9.86
CA ASN A 330 -0.73 -10.06 9.88
C ASN A 330 -0.02 -9.86 11.21
#